data_AF-A0A9Q7ZNA5-F1
#
_entry.id   AF-A0A9Q7ZNA5-F1
#
_cell.length_a   1.000
_cell.length_b   1.000
_cell.length_c   1.000
_cell.angle_alpha   90.00
_cell.angle_beta   90.00
_cell.angle_gamma   90.00
#
_symmetry.space_group_name_H-M   'P 1'
#
loop_
_entity.id
_entity.type
_entity.pdbx_description
1 polymer ?
#
loop_
_entity_poly.entity_id
_entity_poly.type
_entity_poly.pdbx_seq_one_letter_code
_entity_poly.pdbx_strand_id
1 'polypeptide(L)'
;MSEKYPGPLVVEGKLTDAERMKRESNFLRGTIAEDLNDGLTGGFHGDNFLLIRFHGMYQQDDRDIRAERAEQKLEPRHAMLLRCRLPGGVITPTQWKAIDKFATDNTIYGSIRLTNRQTFQFHGILKKNVKPVHQMLHSVGLDALATANDMNRNVLCTSNPYESELHAEAYEWAKKISEHLLPRTRAYAEIWLDQEKVATTDEEPILGATYLPRKFKTTVVIPPQNDIDLHANDMNFVAIAENGKLVGFNLLVGGGLSIEHGNKKTYARTASEFGYLPLEHTLAVAEAVVTTQRDWGNRTDRKNAKTKYTLERVGIDTFKEEVERRAGIKFEPIRPYEFTGRGDRIGWVKGIDNNWHLTLFIENGRILDYPGRPLKTGLLEIAKIHKGDFRITANQNLIIAGVPESQKAKVEKLARDHGLMNAVKPQRENSMACVSFPTCPLAMAEAERFLPSFTDKVESILEKHGIPEEHIVMRVTGCPNGCGRAMLAELGLVGKAPGRYNVHLGGNRMGTRIPRMYRENITETEILASVDELVGRWAKEREAGEGFGDFTVRAGIIRPVLDPARDFWE
;
A
#
# COMPACT_ATOMS: atom_id res chain seq x y z
N MET A 1 -28.17 -11.51 -15.88
CA MET A 1 -28.11 -11.18 -14.44
C MET A 1 -27.72 -12.45 -13.70
N SER A 2 -26.68 -12.43 -12.87
CA SER A 2 -26.27 -13.63 -12.14
C SER A 2 -27.36 -14.05 -11.15
N GLU A 3 -27.76 -15.32 -11.15
CA GLU A 3 -28.72 -15.87 -10.18
C GLU A 3 -28.23 -15.74 -8.73
N LYS A 4 -26.89 -15.62 -8.52
CA LYS A 4 -26.26 -15.41 -7.21
C LYS A 4 -26.24 -13.94 -6.77
N TYR A 5 -26.45 -12.97 -7.69
CA TYR A 5 -26.24 -11.53 -7.45
C TYR A 5 -27.28 -10.64 -8.17
N PRO A 6 -28.45 -10.38 -7.56
CA PRO A 6 -29.53 -9.63 -8.20
C PRO A 6 -29.43 -8.09 -8.02
N GLY A 7 -28.24 -7.54 -7.78
CA GLY A 7 -28.09 -6.10 -7.54
C GLY A 7 -28.09 -5.25 -8.81
N PRO A 8 -28.45 -3.95 -8.74
CA PRO A 8 -28.46 -3.07 -9.90
C PRO A 8 -27.05 -2.75 -10.40
N LEU A 9 -26.90 -2.47 -11.70
CA LEU A 9 -25.63 -2.03 -12.29
C LEU A 9 -25.17 -0.71 -11.67
N VAL A 10 -26.07 0.26 -11.59
CA VAL A 10 -25.84 1.59 -11.00
C VAL A 10 -26.68 1.73 -9.73
N VAL A 11 -26.09 2.27 -8.66
CA VAL A 11 -26.81 2.53 -7.40
C VAL A 11 -27.35 3.95 -7.41
N GLU A 12 -28.68 4.09 -7.40
CA GLU A 12 -29.36 5.37 -7.33
C GLU A 12 -29.56 5.85 -5.88
N GLY A 13 -29.69 7.17 -5.70
CA GLY A 13 -29.99 7.79 -4.41
C GLY A 13 -29.20 9.08 -4.17
N LYS A 14 -29.34 9.63 -2.95
CA LYS A 14 -28.62 10.86 -2.55
C LYS A 14 -27.12 10.61 -2.55
N LEU A 15 -26.39 11.39 -3.34
CA LEU A 15 -24.94 11.33 -3.40
C LEU A 15 -24.31 11.80 -2.09
N THR A 16 -23.13 11.26 -1.78
CA THR A 16 -22.36 11.71 -0.62
C THR A 16 -21.79 13.10 -0.85
N ASP A 17 -21.53 13.84 0.23
CA ASP A 17 -21.00 15.20 0.14
C ASP A 17 -19.65 15.29 -0.58
N ALA A 18 -18.87 14.19 -0.56
CA ALA A 18 -17.63 14.09 -1.35
C ALA A 18 -17.85 14.24 -2.86
N GLU A 19 -19.01 13.81 -3.39
CA GLU A 19 -19.34 13.98 -4.81
C GLU A 19 -19.66 15.44 -5.15
N ARG A 20 -20.37 16.15 -4.25
CA ARG A 20 -20.59 17.60 -4.35
C ARG A 20 -19.26 18.34 -4.41
N MET A 21 -18.40 18.11 -3.41
CA MET A 21 -17.09 18.74 -3.30
C MET A 21 -16.24 18.54 -4.55
N LYS A 22 -16.18 17.31 -5.11
CA LYS A 22 -15.43 17.04 -6.35
C LYS A 22 -15.95 17.85 -7.53
N ARG A 23 -17.26 17.87 -7.74
CA ARG A 23 -17.91 18.60 -8.84
C ARG A 23 -17.69 20.12 -8.72
N GLU A 24 -17.79 20.65 -7.51
CA GLU A 24 -17.68 22.10 -7.24
C GLU A 24 -16.23 22.57 -7.11
N SER A 25 -15.25 21.65 -7.03
CA SER A 25 -13.83 21.98 -6.87
C SER A 25 -13.16 22.62 -8.10
N ASN A 26 -13.85 22.74 -9.24
CA ASN A 26 -13.24 23.20 -10.50
C ASN A 26 -11.95 22.43 -10.85
N PHE A 27 -12.11 21.12 -11.07
CA PHE A 27 -11.01 20.19 -11.36
C PHE A 27 -9.90 20.19 -10.30
N LEU A 28 -10.30 20.08 -9.03
CA LEU A 28 -9.42 19.97 -7.86
C LEU A 28 -8.75 21.25 -7.38
N ARG A 29 -9.15 22.43 -7.89
CA ARG A 29 -8.63 23.71 -7.41
C ARG A 29 -9.18 24.09 -6.03
N GLY A 30 -10.50 24.07 -5.92
CA GLY A 30 -11.25 24.59 -4.76
C GLY A 30 -10.77 25.98 -4.38
N THR A 31 -10.57 26.20 -3.09
CA THR A 31 -9.99 27.44 -2.53
C THR A 31 -8.63 27.18 -1.90
N ILE A 32 -7.92 26.11 -2.30
CA ILE A 32 -6.66 25.69 -1.67
C ILE A 32 -5.62 26.82 -1.70
N ALA A 33 -5.48 27.52 -2.82
CA ALA A 33 -4.49 28.58 -2.98
C ALA A 33 -4.73 29.77 -2.03
N GLU A 34 -6.00 30.10 -1.76
CA GLU A 34 -6.39 31.13 -0.79
C GLU A 34 -6.06 30.67 0.63
N ASP A 35 -6.43 29.42 0.95
CA ASP A 35 -6.23 28.81 2.26
C ASP A 35 -4.75 28.72 2.63
N LEU A 36 -3.83 28.50 1.68
CA LEU A 36 -2.38 28.49 1.94
C LEU A 36 -1.84 29.79 2.55
N ASN A 37 -2.51 30.92 2.30
CA ASN A 37 -2.13 32.24 2.82
C ASN A 37 -2.85 32.58 4.14
N ASP A 38 -3.74 31.72 4.62
CA ASP A 38 -4.39 31.89 5.91
C ASP A 38 -3.42 31.55 7.06
N GLY A 39 -3.08 32.58 7.84
CA GLY A 39 -2.21 32.49 9.02
C GLY A 39 -2.94 32.22 10.34
N LEU A 40 -4.27 32.07 10.34
CA LEU A 40 -5.07 31.86 11.55
C LEU A 40 -4.99 30.44 12.09
N THR A 41 -4.73 29.45 11.24
CA THR A 41 -4.60 28.03 11.62
C THR A 41 -3.44 27.34 10.89
N GLY A 42 -2.86 26.31 11.52
CA GLY A 42 -1.97 25.37 10.84
C GLY A 42 -2.66 24.38 9.88
N GLY A 43 -4.00 24.36 9.84
CA GLY A 43 -4.81 23.42 9.04
C GLY A 43 -5.42 24.01 7.76
N PHE A 44 -6.26 23.21 7.10
CA PHE A 44 -7.10 23.59 5.96
C PHE A 44 -8.58 23.56 6.38
N HIS A 45 -9.38 24.45 5.79
CA HIS A 45 -10.78 24.61 6.15
C HIS A 45 -11.75 23.96 5.14
N GLY A 46 -12.96 23.62 5.63
CA GLY A 46 -14.06 23.15 4.79
C GLY A 46 -13.68 22.01 3.85
N ASP A 47 -14.01 22.17 2.57
CA ASP A 47 -13.76 21.17 1.52
C ASP A 47 -12.25 20.94 1.27
N ASN A 48 -11.38 21.92 1.58
CA ASN A 48 -9.94 21.79 1.35
C ASN A 48 -9.32 20.66 2.16
N PHE A 49 -9.85 20.35 3.36
CA PHE A 49 -9.40 19.20 4.17
C PHE A 49 -9.47 17.87 3.41
N LEU A 50 -10.50 17.71 2.55
CA LEU A 50 -10.63 16.54 1.67
C LEU A 50 -9.96 16.76 0.32
N LEU A 51 -9.95 17.98 -0.20
CA LEU A 51 -9.43 18.28 -1.53
C LEU A 51 -7.91 18.13 -1.62
N ILE A 52 -7.16 18.54 -0.60
CA ILE A 52 -5.68 18.38 -0.55
C ILE A 52 -5.25 16.91 -0.67
N ARG A 53 -6.15 15.96 -0.40
CA ARG A 53 -5.90 14.52 -0.59
C ARG A 53 -5.80 14.14 -2.06
N PHE A 54 -6.37 14.90 -2.99
CA PHE A 54 -6.12 14.70 -4.43
C PHE A 54 -4.73 15.18 -4.84
N HIS A 55 -4.12 16.09 -4.06
CA HIS A 55 -2.73 16.56 -4.22
C HIS A 55 -1.76 15.80 -3.31
N GLY A 56 -2.14 14.58 -2.88
CA GLY A 56 -1.25 13.67 -2.17
C GLY A 56 -1.01 13.96 -0.70
N MET A 57 -1.82 14.84 -0.10
CA MET A 57 -1.66 15.23 1.29
C MET A 57 -2.76 14.73 2.22
N TYR A 58 -2.44 14.57 3.50
CA TYR A 58 -3.45 14.47 4.56
C TYR A 58 -3.10 15.47 5.65
N GLN A 59 -4.03 16.34 6.00
CA GLN A 59 -3.93 17.05 7.27
C GLN A 59 -4.06 16.04 8.41
N GLN A 60 -3.10 16.13 9.31
CA GLN A 60 -2.95 15.34 10.52
C GLN A 60 -2.63 16.30 11.67
N ASP A 61 -2.46 15.73 12.85
CA ASP A 61 -1.92 16.37 14.03
C ASP A 61 -1.23 15.31 14.88
N ASP A 62 -0.37 15.76 15.78
CA ASP A 62 0.28 14.87 16.73
C ASP A 62 -0.69 14.53 17.88
N ARG A 63 -1.15 13.28 17.89
CA ARG A 63 -2.12 12.78 18.87
C ARG A 63 -1.55 12.56 20.26
N ASP A 64 -0.22 12.50 20.41
CA ASP A 64 0.41 12.32 21.72
C ASP A 64 0.31 13.61 22.56
N ILE A 65 0.43 14.78 21.92
CA ILE A 65 0.36 16.10 22.59
C ILE A 65 -1.01 16.78 22.46
N ARG A 66 -1.99 16.13 21.80
CA ARG A 66 -3.30 16.75 21.52
C ARG A 66 -4.05 17.14 22.80
N ALA A 67 -4.03 16.26 23.82
CA ALA A 67 -4.71 16.51 25.09
C ALA A 67 -4.09 17.72 25.83
N GLU A 68 -2.76 17.73 25.95
CA GLU A 68 -2.00 18.84 26.55
C GLU A 68 -2.30 20.18 25.87
N ARG A 69 -2.34 20.21 24.53
CA ARG A 69 -2.66 21.43 23.77
C ARG A 69 -4.09 21.89 24.01
N ALA A 70 -5.05 20.97 24.10
CA ALA A 70 -6.44 21.30 24.39
C ALA A 70 -6.60 21.93 25.79
N GLU A 71 -5.88 21.43 26.80
CA GLU A 71 -5.84 22.03 28.15
C GLU A 71 -5.28 23.46 28.13
N GLN A 72 -4.29 23.72 27.26
CA GLN A 72 -3.73 25.05 27.03
C GLN A 72 -4.61 25.94 26.12
N LYS A 73 -5.79 25.47 25.69
CA LYS A 73 -6.69 26.14 24.73
C LYS A 73 -6.03 26.44 23.38
N LEU A 74 -5.04 25.64 22.99
CA LEU A 74 -4.38 25.70 21.70
C LEU A 74 -5.08 24.77 20.70
N GLU A 75 -5.10 25.15 19.42
CA GLU A 75 -5.52 24.23 18.36
C GLU A 75 -4.59 23.00 18.31
N PRO A 76 -5.06 21.84 17.79
CA PRO A 76 -4.18 20.72 17.51
C PRO A 76 -2.97 21.16 16.67
N ARG A 77 -1.80 20.55 16.89
CA ARG A 77 -0.60 20.91 16.12
C ARG A 77 -0.72 20.34 14.70
N HIS A 78 -1.47 21.05 13.87
CA HIS A 78 -1.75 20.62 12.51
C HIS A 78 -0.48 20.55 11.67
N ALA A 79 -0.36 19.47 10.93
CA ALA A 79 0.70 19.27 9.97
C ALA A 79 0.24 18.30 8.87
N MET A 80 0.91 18.36 7.74
CA MET A 80 0.56 17.58 6.57
C MET A 80 1.49 16.39 6.47
N LEU A 81 0.88 15.24 6.24
CA LEU A 81 1.54 14.13 5.58
C LEU A 81 1.52 14.40 4.09
N LEU A 82 2.63 14.13 3.41
CA LEU A 82 2.67 14.06 1.95
C LEU A 82 3.08 12.65 1.53
N ARG A 83 2.48 12.14 0.44
CA ARG A 83 2.87 10.89 -0.21
C ARG A 83 3.21 11.14 -1.68
N CYS A 84 4.34 10.58 -2.12
CA CYS A 84 4.80 10.68 -3.50
C CYS A 84 4.12 9.65 -4.43
N ARG A 85 4.01 9.98 -5.71
CA ARG A 85 3.71 9.03 -6.79
C ARG A 85 5.03 8.49 -7.32
N LEU A 86 5.19 7.18 -7.31
CA LEU A 86 6.46 6.50 -7.59
C LEU A 86 6.19 5.08 -8.13
N PRO A 87 5.73 4.93 -9.38
CA PRO A 87 5.32 3.63 -9.91
C PRO A 87 6.46 2.60 -9.76
N GLY A 88 6.14 1.40 -9.29
CA GLY A 88 7.12 0.33 -9.03
C GLY A 88 8.12 0.60 -7.90
N GLY A 89 8.06 1.76 -7.23
CA GLY A 89 8.97 2.14 -6.16
C GLY A 89 10.37 2.52 -6.58
N VAL A 90 10.63 2.69 -7.87
CA VAL A 90 11.96 3.05 -8.39
C VAL A 90 12.22 4.54 -8.13
N ILE A 91 13.32 4.85 -7.43
CA ILE A 91 13.76 6.21 -7.11
C ILE A 91 15.26 6.35 -7.34
N THR A 92 15.66 7.43 -8.00
CA THR A 92 17.08 7.67 -8.30
C THR A 92 17.84 8.18 -7.08
N PRO A 93 19.18 8.03 -7.01
CA PRO A 93 19.97 8.61 -5.92
C PRO A 93 19.86 10.15 -5.84
N THR A 94 19.63 10.83 -6.96
CA THR A 94 19.39 12.29 -6.99
C THR A 94 18.08 12.65 -6.30
N GLN A 95 17.00 11.94 -6.63
CA GLN A 95 15.71 12.09 -5.96
C GLN A 95 15.81 11.74 -4.47
N TRP A 96 16.54 10.68 -4.13
CA TRP A 96 16.77 10.29 -2.74
C TRP A 96 17.41 11.40 -1.90
N LYS A 97 18.50 12.00 -2.40
CA LYS A 97 19.19 13.13 -1.73
C LYS A 97 18.26 14.33 -1.49
N ALA A 98 17.38 14.63 -2.45
CA ALA A 98 16.43 15.74 -2.31
C ALA A 98 15.38 15.46 -1.23
N ILE A 99 14.80 14.25 -1.21
CA ILE A 99 13.81 13.88 -0.19
C ILE A 99 14.44 13.74 1.20
N ASP A 100 15.69 13.29 1.28
CA ASP A 100 16.47 13.19 2.50
C ASP A 100 16.69 14.55 3.14
N LYS A 101 17.16 15.53 2.34
CA LYS A 101 17.34 16.91 2.77
C LYS A 101 16.01 17.53 3.21
N PHE A 102 14.94 17.34 2.44
CA PHE A 102 13.63 17.90 2.79
C PHE A 102 13.10 17.33 4.10
N ALA A 103 13.22 16.01 4.31
CA ALA A 103 12.80 15.36 5.55
C ALA A 103 13.47 16.00 6.77
N THR A 104 14.81 16.18 6.73
CA THR A 104 15.59 16.80 7.81
C THR A 104 15.17 18.24 8.06
N ASP A 105 15.12 19.05 7.01
CA ASP A 105 15.08 20.51 7.17
C ASP A 105 13.65 21.05 7.38
N ASN A 106 12.63 20.34 6.88
CA ASN A 106 11.30 20.93 6.67
C ASN A 106 10.15 20.15 7.30
N THR A 107 10.43 19.09 8.06
CA THR A 107 9.41 18.24 8.68
C THR A 107 9.62 18.09 10.19
N ILE A 108 8.54 17.98 10.97
CA ILE A 108 8.61 17.82 12.42
C ILE A 108 9.35 16.52 12.82
N TYR A 109 9.14 15.43 12.08
CA TYR A 109 9.63 14.12 12.47
C TYR A 109 11.01 13.76 11.88
N GLY A 110 11.55 14.55 10.95
CA GLY A 110 12.88 14.31 10.36
C GLY A 110 13.02 13.02 9.52
N SER A 111 11.95 12.22 9.38
CA SER A 111 12.00 10.85 8.87
C SER A 111 11.46 10.72 7.46
N ILE A 112 11.95 9.70 6.76
CA ILE A 112 11.34 9.16 5.55
C ILE A 112 10.61 7.87 5.92
N ARG A 113 9.34 7.75 5.56
CA ARG A 113 8.57 6.52 5.77
C ARG A 113 8.32 5.80 4.46
N LEU A 114 9.02 4.69 4.21
CA LEU A 114 8.76 3.78 3.10
C LEU A 114 7.42 3.08 3.33
N THR A 115 6.51 3.12 2.37
CA THR A 115 5.17 2.56 2.50
C THR A 115 5.06 1.19 1.85
N ASN A 116 4.07 0.40 2.26
CA ASN A 116 3.75 -0.87 1.62
C ASN A 116 3.05 -0.74 0.25
N ARG A 117 3.10 0.46 -0.33
CA ARG A 117 2.74 0.72 -1.72
C ARG A 117 3.90 1.30 -2.52
N GLN A 118 5.14 0.95 -2.15
CA GLN A 118 6.32 1.26 -2.94
C GLN A 118 6.49 2.77 -3.19
N THR A 119 6.28 3.55 -2.15
CA THR A 119 6.48 5.01 -2.18
C THR A 119 6.88 5.49 -0.79
N PHE A 120 7.31 6.73 -0.66
CA PHE A 120 7.63 7.33 0.63
C PHE A 120 6.54 8.29 1.12
N GLN A 121 6.57 8.56 2.42
CA GLN A 121 5.80 9.61 3.07
C GLN A 121 6.71 10.49 3.92
N PHE A 122 6.44 11.79 3.84
CA PHE A 122 6.85 12.72 4.88
C PHE A 122 5.72 12.89 5.88
N HIS A 123 6.08 13.06 7.15
CA HIS A 123 5.14 13.37 8.22
C HIS A 123 5.53 14.69 8.85
N GLY A 124 4.56 15.52 9.22
CA GLY A 124 4.85 16.74 9.97
C GLY A 124 5.30 17.92 9.12
N ILE A 125 4.83 18.04 7.88
CA ILE A 125 5.08 19.23 7.05
C ILE A 125 4.13 20.34 7.54
N LEU A 126 4.67 21.45 8.05
CA LEU A 126 3.82 22.61 8.42
C LEU A 126 3.23 23.29 7.19
N LYS A 127 2.09 24.00 7.33
CA LYS A 127 1.35 24.63 6.22
C LYS A 127 2.22 25.48 5.30
N LYS A 128 3.08 26.32 5.90
CA LYS A 128 4.07 27.15 5.17
C LYS A 128 5.04 26.36 4.28
N ASN A 129 5.31 25.10 4.60
CA ASN A 129 6.24 24.23 3.87
C ASN A 129 5.52 23.31 2.86
N VAL A 130 4.19 23.39 2.74
CA VAL A 130 3.43 22.57 1.79
C VAL A 130 3.77 22.92 0.35
N LYS A 131 3.78 24.19 -0.03
CA LYS A 131 4.16 24.57 -1.39
C LYS A 131 5.64 24.23 -1.70
N PRO A 132 6.60 24.57 -0.82
CA PRO A 132 7.99 24.15 -0.98
C PRO A 132 8.22 22.64 -1.20
N VAL A 133 7.48 21.76 -0.53
CA VAL A 133 7.66 20.30 -0.76
C VAL A 133 7.28 19.88 -2.17
N HIS A 134 6.21 20.45 -2.75
CA HIS A 134 5.79 20.11 -4.10
C HIS A 134 6.78 20.65 -5.15
N GLN A 135 7.31 21.86 -4.93
CA GLN A 135 8.37 22.42 -5.79
C GLN A 135 9.67 21.60 -5.71
N MET A 136 10.03 21.12 -4.51
CA MET A 136 11.16 20.21 -4.32
C MET A 136 10.95 18.89 -5.08
N LEU A 137 9.78 18.27 -5.00
CA LEU A 137 9.49 17.06 -5.76
C LEU A 137 9.61 17.32 -7.27
N HIS A 138 9.01 18.40 -7.75
CA HIS A 138 9.03 18.77 -9.16
C HIS A 138 10.45 19.01 -9.68
N SER A 139 11.33 19.65 -8.90
CA SER A 139 12.71 19.94 -9.32
C SER A 139 13.57 18.68 -9.57
N VAL A 140 13.15 17.52 -9.05
CA VAL A 140 13.78 16.22 -9.29
C VAL A 140 12.90 15.25 -10.09
N GLY A 141 11.86 15.77 -10.76
CA GLY A 141 10.98 14.98 -11.63
C GLY A 141 10.00 14.06 -10.90
N LEU A 142 9.65 14.38 -9.64
CA LEU A 142 8.64 13.69 -8.84
C LEU A 142 7.37 14.53 -8.69
N ASP A 143 6.25 13.87 -8.35
CA ASP A 143 5.00 14.53 -8.00
C ASP A 143 4.24 13.78 -6.90
N ALA A 144 3.32 14.48 -6.24
CA ALA A 144 2.41 13.93 -5.24
C ALA A 144 0.97 13.81 -5.77
N LEU A 145 0.73 14.11 -7.05
CA LEU A 145 -0.60 14.18 -7.63
C LEU A 145 -1.28 12.81 -7.57
N ALA A 146 -2.56 12.81 -7.19
CA ALA A 146 -3.44 11.64 -7.17
C ALA A 146 -3.01 10.49 -6.23
N THR A 147 -2.06 10.68 -5.31
CA THR A 147 -1.60 9.60 -4.41
C THR A 147 -2.56 9.29 -3.26
N ALA A 148 -3.66 10.03 -3.18
CA ALA A 148 -4.70 9.94 -2.16
C ALA A 148 -6.12 10.24 -2.73
N ASN A 149 -7.12 10.28 -1.85
CA ASN A 149 -8.56 10.36 -2.14
C ASN A 149 -9.16 9.43 -3.23
N ASP A 150 -10.07 9.87 -4.09
CA ASP A 150 -10.84 8.98 -4.97
C ASP A 150 -10.23 8.88 -6.37
N MET A 151 -9.01 8.36 -6.38
CA MET A 151 -8.08 8.31 -7.52
C MET A 151 -7.37 6.95 -7.58
N ASN A 152 -6.74 6.66 -8.72
CA ASN A 152 -5.73 5.61 -8.80
C ASN A 152 -4.57 5.91 -7.85
N ARG A 153 -4.16 4.92 -7.05
CA ARG A 153 -3.00 4.99 -6.16
C ARG A 153 -1.73 4.64 -6.90
N ASN A 154 -0.60 4.78 -6.21
CA ASN A 154 0.68 4.29 -6.71
C ASN A 154 0.56 2.86 -7.27
N VAL A 155 0.96 2.67 -8.51
CA VAL A 155 0.91 1.37 -9.20
C VAL A 155 2.11 0.56 -8.74
N LEU A 156 1.86 -0.64 -8.21
CA LEU A 156 2.93 -1.50 -7.73
C LEU A 156 3.53 -2.32 -8.87
N CYS A 157 4.81 -2.68 -8.75
CA CYS A 157 5.48 -3.65 -9.61
C CYS A 157 6.36 -4.55 -8.73
N THR A 158 6.39 -5.87 -8.94
CA THR A 158 7.31 -6.77 -8.21
C THR A 158 8.74 -6.20 -8.23
N SER A 159 9.33 -6.00 -7.04
CA SER A 159 10.54 -5.16 -6.91
C SER A 159 11.85 -5.88 -7.26
N ASN A 160 11.89 -7.21 -7.11
CA ASN A 160 13.10 -8.01 -7.26
C ASN A 160 12.81 -9.42 -7.80
N PRO A 161 12.31 -9.52 -9.05
CA PRO A 161 11.95 -10.79 -9.66
C PRO A 161 13.13 -11.75 -9.72
N TYR A 162 12.85 -13.05 -9.57
CA TYR A 162 13.83 -14.10 -9.81
C TYR A 162 14.36 -14.02 -11.24
N GLU A 163 13.46 -13.87 -12.21
CA GLU A 163 13.77 -13.57 -13.60
C GLU A 163 13.99 -12.05 -13.75
N SER A 164 15.22 -11.62 -13.48
CA SER A 164 15.57 -10.19 -13.43
C SER A 164 15.37 -9.46 -14.76
N GLU A 165 15.37 -10.17 -15.88
CA GLU A 165 15.14 -9.63 -17.23
C GLU A 165 13.72 -9.04 -17.38
N LEU A 166 12.72 -9.64 -16.73
CA LEU A 166 11.33 -9.19 -16.80
C LEU A 166 11.05 -7.90 -16.01
N HIS A 167 11.92 -7.54 -15.06
CA HIS A 167 11.69 -6.36 -14.22
C HIS A 167 11.53 -5.10 -15.05
N ALA A 168 12.39 -4.90 -16.06
CA ALA A 168 12.41 -3.69 -16.86
C ALA A 168 11.09 -3.51 -17.63
N GLU A 169 10.64 -4.56 -18.34
CA GLU A 169 9.40 -4.51 -19.12
C GLU A 169 8.16 -4.35 -18.21
N ALA A 170 8.09 -5.11 -17.11
CA ALA A 170 6.98 -5.01 -16.16
C ALA A 170 6.90 -3.63 -15.47
N TYR A 171 8.06 -3.07 -15.11
CA TYR A 171 8.16 -1.72 -14.55
C TYR A 171 7.68 -0.66 -15.55
N GLU A 172 8.08 -0.75 -16.82
CA GLU A 172 7.61 0.18 -17.85
C GLU A 172 6.10 0.09 -18.05
N TRP A 173 5.49 -1.09 -17.95
CA TRP A 173 4.03 -1.21 -17.96
C TRP A 173 3.37 -0.62 -16.72
N ALA A 174 3.93 -0.83 -15.52
CA ALA A 174 3.43 -0.20 -14.31
C ALA A 174 3.47 1.34 -14.40
N LYS A 175 4.53 1.88 -15.01
CA LYS A 175 4.68 3.31 -15.29
C LYS A 175 3.65 3.81 -16.31
N LYS A 176 3.51 3.14 -17.46
CA LYS A 176 2.50 3.46 -18.48
C LYS A 176 1.08 3.46 -17.90
N ILE A 177 0.73 2.45 -17.10
CA ILE A 177 -0.58 2.39 -16.41
C ILE A 177 -0.73 3.54 -15.41
N SER A 178 0.33 3.87 -14.66
CA SER A 178 0.29 5.01 -13.73
C SER A 178 0.05 6.33 -14.46
N GLU A 179 0.69 6.56 -15.61
CA GLU A 179 0.58 7.79 -16.41
C GLU A 179 -0.75 7.88 -17.17
N HIS A 180 -1.25 6.74 -17.64
CA HIS A 180 -2.55 6.62 -18.30
C HIS A 180 -3.69 7.03 -17.37
N LEU A 181 -3.61 6.63 -16.10
CA LEU A 181 -4.65 6.85 -15.09
C LEU A 181 -4.46 8.14 -14.26
N LEU A 182 -3.55 9.03 -14.65
CA LEU A 182 -3.41 10.35 -14.03
C LEU A 182 -4.64 11.24 -14.33
N PRO A 183 -5.05 12.10 -13.40
CA PRO A 183 -6.03 13.13 -13.70
C PRO A 183 -5.48 14.11 -14.74
N ARG A 184 -6.33 14.51 -15.67
CA ARG A 184 -6.08 15.52 -16.70
C ARG A 184 -6.54 16.90 -16.18
N THR A 185 -5.88 17.37 -15.12
CA THR A 185 -6.10 18.69 -14.52
C THR A 185 -4.81 19.50 -14.45
N ARG A 186 -4.91 20.82 -14.64
CA ARG A 186 -3.80 21.76 -14.39
C ARG A 186 -3.71 22.25 -12.95
N ALA A 187 -4.69 21.93 -12.10
CA ALA A 187 -4.78 22.44 -10.72
C ALA A 187 -3.50 22.23 -9.91
N TYR A 188 -2.81 21.10 -10.08
CA TYR A 188 -1.56 20.84 -9.37
C TYR A 188 -0.46 21.83 -9.75
N ALA A 189 -0.28 22.10 -11.04
CA ALA A 189 0.74 23.04 -11.52
C ALA A 189 0.43 24.48 -11.09
N GLU A 190 -0.84 24.87 -11.16
CA GLU A 190 -1.29 26.22 -10.79
C GLU A 190 -1.14 26.50 -9.28
N ILE A 191 -1.54 25.56 -8.42
CA ILE A 191 -1.48 25.77 -6.97
C ILE A 191 -0.05 25.67 -6.46
N TRP A 192 0.71 24.66 -6.91
CA TRP A 192 1.94 24.26 -6.26
C TRP A 192 3.22 24.71 -6.97
N LEU A 193 3.17 24.95 -8.28
CA LEU A 193 4.35 25.17 -9.12
C LEU A 193 4.43 26.58 -9.71
N ASP A 194 3.55 27.50 -9.29
CA ASP A 194 3.51 28.90 -9.77
C ASP A 194 3.35 29.04 -11.29
N GLN A 195 2.80 28.02 -11.96
CA GLN A 195 2.52 28.10 -13.39
C GLN A 195 1.24 28.91 -13.64
N GLU A 196 1.27 29.76 -14.66
CA GLU A 196 0.14 30.63 -14.99
C GLU A 196 -1.14 29.84 -15.24
N LYS A 197 -2.23 30.39 -14.71
CA LYS A 197 -3.59 29.94 -15.00
C LYS A 197 -3.93 30.38 -16.42
N VAL A 198 -3.69 29.51 -17.38
CA VAL A 198 -4.24 29.65 -18.75
C VAL A 198 -5.75 29.43 -18.66
N ALA A 199 -6.57 30.14 -19.44
CA ALA A 199 -8.01 29.90 -19.49
C ALA A 199 -8.28 28.39 -19.69
N THR A 200 -8.85 27.74 -18.68
CA THR A 200 -8.83 26.28 -18.56
C THR A 200 -9.96 25.65 -19.36
N THR A 201 -9.62 24.81 -20.34
CA THR A 201 -10.50 23.82 -20.97
C THR A 201 -10.22 22.43 -20.39
N ASP A 202 -10.06 22.32 -19.06
CA ASP A 202 -9.75 21.02 -18.43
C ASP A 202 -10.92 20.05 -18.69
N GLU A 203 -10.59 18.87 -19.19
CA GLU A 203 -11.53 17.75 -19.37
C GLU A 203 -10.92 16.50 -18.75
N GLU A 204 -11.75 15.70 -18.06
CA GLU A 204 -11.32 14.45 -17.42
C GLU A 204 -11.93 13.23 -18.16
N PRO A 205 -11.32 12.75 -19.26
CA PRO A 205 -11.93 11.77 -20.15
C PRO A 205 -12.13 10.40 -19.48
N ILE A 206 -11.15 9.97 -18.67
CA ILE A 206 -11.18 8.67 -17.99
C ILE A 206 -11.95 8.76 -16.68
N LEU A 207 -11.65 9.78 -15.86
CA LEU A 207 -12.12 9.84 -14.47
C LEU A 207 -13.47 10.54 -14.33
N GLY A 208 -13.86 11.35 -15.33
CA GLY A 208 -15.08 12.13 -15.32
C GLY A 208 -15.08 13.28 -14.31
N ALA A 209 -16.12 14.12 -14.36
CA ALA A 209 -16.23 15.34 -13.55
C ALA A 209 -16.24 15.12 -12.02
N THR A 210 -16.48 13.89 -11.57
CA THR A 210 -16.49 13.52 -10.15
C THR A 210 -15.44 12.48 -9.79
N TYR A 211 -14.43 12.26 -10.64
CA TYR A 211 -13.38 11.26 -10.43
C TYR A 211 -13.97 9.88 -10.06
N LEU A 212 -13.24 9.03 -9.33
CA LEU A 212 -13.74 7.71 -8.94
C LEU A 212 -14.69 7.81 -7.71
N PRO A 213 -15.51 6.78 -7.44
CA PRO A 213 -16.32 6.70 -6.21
C PRO A 213 -15.45 6.51 -4.96
N ARG A 214 -14.30 5.84 -5.13
CA ARG A 214 -13.34 5.56 -4.06
C ARG A 214 -11.94 5.34 -4.63
N LYS A 215 -10.93 5.36 -3.76
CA LYS A 215 -9.54 4.98 -4.08
C LYS A 215 -9.47 3.69 -4.91
N PHE A 216 -8.67 3.69 -5.96
CA PHE A 216 -8.42 2.53 -6.82
C PHE A 216 -6.94 2.15 -6.72
N LYS A 217 -6.62 0.86 -6.72
CA LYS A 217 -5.27 0.35 -6.51
C LYS A 217 -4.94 -0.66 -7.59
N THR A 218 -3.80 -0.46 -8.24
CA THR A 218 -3.33 -1.32 -9.33
C THR A 218 -1.97 -1.94 -9.00
N THR A 219 -1.72 -3.14 -9.50
CA THR A 219 -0.42 -3.82 -9.45
C THR A 219 -0.06 -4.46 -10.78
N VAL A 220 1.24 -4.58 -11.03
CA VAL A 220 1.86 -5.49 -12.00
C VAL A 220 2.68 -6.50 -11.19
N VAL A 221 2.51 -7.78 -11.44
CA VAL A 221 3.03 -8.87 -10.60
C VAL A 221 3.86 -9.79 -11.46
N ILE A 222 5.04 -10.21 -10.98
CA ILE A 222 5.88 -11.18 -11.68
C ILE A 222 5.92 -12.47 -10.85
N PRO A 223 5.22 -13.54 -11.27
CA PRO A 223 5.34 -14.86 -10.64
C PRO A 223 6.80 -15.35 -10.57
N PRO A 224 7.18 -16.12 -9.54
CA PRO A 224 6.34 -16.65 -8.48
C PRO A 224 6.22 -15.74 -7.23
N GLN A 225 6.58 -14.45 -7.34
CA GLN A 225 6.51 -13.54 -6.20
C GLN A 225 5.17 -12.80 -6.15
N ASN A 226 4.57 -12.76 -4.97
CA ASN A 226 3.40 -11.93 -4.67
C ASN A 226 3.73 -10.89 -3.59
N ASP A 227 4.95 -10.35 -3.62
CA ASP A 227 5.45 -9.30 -2.73
C ASP A 227 4.51 -8.08 -2.67
N ILE A 228 3.90 -7.75 -3.80
CA ILE A 228 2.94 -6.65 -3.96
C ILE A 228 1.54 -6.91 -3.36
N ASP A 229 1.29 -8.11 -2.81
CA ASP A 229 0.00 -8.58 -2.26
C ASP A 229 -1.20 -8.29 -3.20
N LEU A 230 -1.27 -8.93 -4.37
CA LEU A 230 -2.23 -8.58 -5.42
C LEU A 230 -3.68 -8.58 -4.95
N HIS A 231 -4.05 -9.51 -4.06
CA HIS A 231 -5.42 -9.64 -3.54
C HIS A 231 -5.85 -8.45 -2.63
N ALA A 232 -4.96 -7.51 -2.32
CA ALA A 232 -5.27 -6.25 -1.65
C ALA A 232 -5.69 -5.10 -2.59
N ASN A 233 -5.76 -5.35 -3.90
CA ASN A 233 -5.85 -4.33 -4.95
C ASN A 233 -7.05 -4.57 -5.88
N ASP A 234 -7.52 -3.47 -6.47
CA ASP A 234 -8.71 -3.48 -7.33
C ASP A 234 -8.42 -4.10 -8.70
N MET A 235 -7.20 -3.94 -9.23
CA MET A 235 -6.79 -4.41 -10.56
C MET A 235 -5.35 -4.90 -10.53
N ASN A 236 -5.09 -6.06 -11.11
CA ASN A 236 -3.78 -6.71 -11.05
C ASN A 236 -3.47 -7.33 -12.41
N PHE A 237 -2.28 -7.03 -12.93
CA PHE A 237 -1.74 -7.60 -14.16
C PHE A 237 -0.62 -8.57 -13.79
N VAL A 238 -0.90 -9.87 -13.89
CA VAL A 238 0.09 -10.93 -13.60
C VAL A 238 0.84 -11.23 -14.89
N ALA A 239 2.14 -10.93 -14.90
CA ALA A 239 3.03 -11.05 -16.04
C ALA A 239 3.09 -12.50 -16.54
N ILE A 240 2.90 -12.67 -17.85
CA ILE A 240 3.15 -13.92 -18.56
C ILE A 240 4.27 -13.68 -19.55
N ALA A 241 5.31 -14.50 -19.43
CA ALA A 241 6.48 -14.42 -20.28
C ALA A 241 6.64 -15.66 -21.17
N GLU A 242 7.18 -15.45 -22.36
CA GLU A 242 7.66 -16.50 -23.26
C GLU A 242 9.09 -16.13 -23.65
N ASN A 243 10.02 -17.08 -23.52
CA ASN A 243 11.44 -16.88 -23.88
C ASN A 243 12.08 -15.65 -23.21
N GLY A 244 11.78 -15.40 -21.94
CA GLY A 244 12.33 -14.27 -21.17
C GLY A 244 11.73 -12.90 -21.50
N LYS A 245 10.66 -12.84 -22.31
CA LYS A 245 9.99 -11.59 -22.71
C LYS A 245 8.53 -11.60 -22.33
N LEU A 246 8.03 -10.44 -21.91
CA LEU A 246 6.64 -10.28 -21.52
C LEU A 246 5.74 -10.33 -22.77
N VAL A 247 4.81 -11.29 -22.81
CA VAL A 247 3.86 -11.46 -23.94
C VAL A 247 2.45 -10.95 -23.62
N GLY A 248 2.11 -10.85 -22.33
CA GLY A 248 0.81 -10.33 -21.91
C GLY A 248 0.59 -10.53 -20.41
N PHE A 249 -0.67 -10.45 -20.00
CA PHE A 249 -1.05 -10.49 -18.59
C PHE A 249 -2.30 -11.34 -18.34
N ASN A 250 -2.32 -12.07 -17.23
CA ASN A 250 -3.60 -12.43 -16.61
C ASN A 250 -4.13 -11.24 -15.82
N LEU A 251 -5.42 -10.94 -15.94
CA LEU A 251 -6.10 -9.89 -15.20
C LEU A 251 -6.85 -10.47 -13.99
N LEU A 252 -6.58 -9.93 -12.80
CA LEU A 252 -7.35 -10.19 -11.57
C LEU A 252 -7.96 -8.89 -11.01
N VAL A 253 -9.26 -8.90 -10.69
CA VAL A 253 -10.03 -7.71 -10.30
C VAL A 253 -10.77 -7.91 -8.98
N GLY A 254 -10.88 -6.86 -8.16
CA GLY A 254 -11.83 -6.82 -7.04
C GLY A 254 -11.27 -7.11 -5.65
N GLY A 255 -9.95 -7.08 -5.45
CA GLY A 255 -9.36 -7.21 -4.12
C GLY A 255 -9.57 -5.96 -3.25
N GLY A 256 -9.59 -6.14 -1.92
CA GLY A 256 -9.59 -5.00 -1.00
C GLY A 256 -9.87 -5.35 0.46
N LEU A 257 -9.06 -4.79 1.37
CA LEU A 257 -8.93 -5.28 2.75
C LEU A 257 -9.72 -4.52 3.82
N SER A 258 -10.23 -3.32 3.49
CA SER A 258 -10.90 -2.47 4.48
C SER A 258 -12.22 -3.08 4.94
N ILE A 259 -12.43 -3.10 6.26
CA ILE A 259 -13.71 -3.44 6.91
C ILE A 259 -14.09 -2.32 7.89
N GLU A 260 -15.25 -2.43 8.51
CA GLU A 260 -15.67 -1.64 9.67
C GLU A 260 -16.08 -2.60 10.79
N HIS A 261 -15.56 -2.36 12.00
CA HIS A 261 -15.82 -3.23 13.15
C HIS A 261 -17.32 -3.36 13.41
N GLY A 262 -17.82 -4.60 13.53
CA GLY A 262 -19.23 -4.91 13.76
C GLY A 262 -20.16 -4.73 12.55
N ASN A 263 -19.68 -4.11 11.46
CA ASN A 263 -20.50 -3.91 10.26
C ASN A 263 -20.35 -5.10 9.30
N LYS A 264 -21.26 -6.06 9.42
CA LYS A 264 -21.27 -7.29 8.60
C LYS A 264 -21.48 -7.06 7.10
N LYS A 265 -21.89 -5.85 6.67
CA LYS A 265 -21.97 -5.47 5.25
C LYS A 265 -20.61 -5.15 4.63
N THR A 266 -19.57 -5.01 5.45
CA THR A 266 -18.20 -4.78 5.00
C THR A 266 -17.35 -6.01 5.25
N TYR A 267 -16.49 -6.38 4.31
CA TYR A 267 -15.67 -7.59 4.39
C TYR A 267 -14.40 -7.40 3.57
N ALA A 268 -13.30 -8.06 3.96
CA ALA A 268 -12.12 -8.13 3.10
C ALA A 268 -12.40 -9.11 1.95
N ARG A 269 -11.87 -8.84 0.75
CA ARG A 269 -12.09 -9.70 -0.43
C ARG A 269 -10.78 -9.89 -1.18
N THR A 270 -10.54 -11.09 -1.69
CA THR A 270 -9.49 -11.39 -2.66
C THR A 270 -9.90 -10.93 -4.07
N ALA A 271 -8.94 -10.70 -4.96
CA ALA A 271 -9.23 -10.45 -6.38
C ALA A 271 -9.66 -11.75 -7.11
N SER A 272 -10.50 -11.62 -8.12
CA SER A 272 -11.02 -12.70 -8.97
C SER A 272 -10.40 -12.65 -10.36
N GLU A 273 -10.09 -13.81 -10.94
CA GLU A 273 -9.58 -13.93 -12.31
C GLU A 273 -10.63 -13.52 -13.34
N PHE A 274 -10.20 -12.75 -14.35
CA PHE A 274 -11.01 -12.39 -15.51
C PHE A 274 -10.58 -13.19 -16.75
N GLY A 275 -9.26 -13.29 -16.98
CA GLY A 275 -8.67 -13.99 -18.10
C GLY A 275 -7.35 -13.35 -18.55
N TYR A 276 -6.77 -13.90 -19.61
CA TYR A 276 -5.55 -13.40 -20.22
C TYR A 276 -5.85 -12.30 -21.25
N LEU A 277 -4.90 -11.36 -21.40
CA LEU A 277 -4.86 -10.35 -22.46
C LEU A 277 -3.44 -10.24 -23.07
N PRO A 278 -3.32 -10.11 -24.40
CA PRO A 278 -2.10 -9.67 -25.05
C PRO A 278 -1.64 -8.27 -24.59
N LEU A 279 -0.34 -8.05 -24.67
CA LEU A 279 0.31 -6.86 -24.12
C LEU A 279 -0.23 -5.53 -24.68
N GLU A 280 -0.58 -5.49 -25.96
CA GLU A 280 -1.09 -4.31 -26.66
C GLU A 280 -2.42 -3.78 -26.11
N HIS A 281 -3.21 -4.62 -25.45
CA HIS A 281 -4.52 -4.25 -24.89
C HIS A 281 -4.44 -3.74 -23.44
N THR A 282 -3.26 -3.72 -22.82
CA THR A 282 -3.09 -3.43 -21.39
C THR A 282 -3.73 -2.11 -20.95
N LEU A 283 -3.49 -1.02 -21.69
CA LEU A 283 -4.04 0.30 -21.31
C LEU A 283 -5.55 0.41 -21.56
N ALA A 284 -6.03 -0.15 -22.68
CA ALA A 284 -7.46 -0.19 -22.99
C ALA A 284 -8.24 -0.97 -21.93
N VAL A 285 -7.71 -2.12 -21.49
CA VAL A 285 -8.28 -2.91 -20.40
C VAL A 285 -8.20 -2.18 -19.07
N ALA A 286 -7.07 -1.54 -18.75
CA ALA A 286 -6.93 -0.76 -17.52
C ALA A 286 -7.99 0.35 -17.43
N GLU A 287 -8.19 1.09 -18.53
CA GLU A 287 -9.21 2.12 -18.64
C GLU A 287 -10.63 1.53 -18.58
N ALA A 288 -10.89 0.43 -19.25
CA ALA A 288 -12.19 -0.25 -19.23
C ALA A 288 -12.60 -0.66 -17.81
N VAL A 289 -11.68 -1.25 -17.03
CA VAL A 289 -11.94 -1.60 -15.62
C VAL A 289 -12.19 -0.34 -14.78
N VAL A 290 -11.35 0.69 -14.93
CA VAL A 290 -11.46 1.94 -14.16
C VAL A 290 -12.76 2.68 -14.47
N THR A 291 -13.14 2.79 -15.73
CA THR A 291 -14.37 3.47 -16.15
C THR A 291 -15.61 2.66 -15.78
N THR A 292 -15.56 1.32 -15.82
CA THR A 292 -16.66 0.48 -15.31
C THR A 292 -16.86 0.73 -13.82
N GLN A 293 -15.78 0.75 -13.04
CA GLN A 293 -15.85 1.09 -11.62
C GLN A 293 -16.29 2.54 -11.37
N ARG A 294 -15.88 3.49 -12.23
CA ARG A 294 -16.32 4.89 -12.15
C ARG A 294 -17.83 5.01 -12.26
N ASP A 295 -18.42 4.27 -13.19
CA ASP A 295 -19.84 4.36 -13.55
C ASP A 295 -20.72 3.52 -12.62
N TRP A 296 -20.26 2.33 -12.23
CA TRP A 296 -21.07 1.37 -11.45
C TRP A 296 -20.79 1.43 -9.95
N GLY A 297 -19.67 1.99 -9.49
CA GLY A 297 -19.37 2.03 -8.07
C GLY A 297 -20.37 2.88 -7.27
N ASN A 298 -20.74 2.41 -6.08
CA ASN A 298 -21.75 3.08 -5.25
C ASN A 298 -21.24 4.45 -4.75
N ARG A 299 -21.90 5.54 -5.16
CA ARG A 299 -21.57 6.92 -4.74
C ARG A 299 -22.49 7.47 -3.62
N THR A 300 -23.50 6.71 -3.22
CA THR A 300 -24.43 7.05 -2.12
C THR A 300 -23.91 6.58 -0.77
N ASP A 301 -23.09 5.53 -0.73
CA ASP A 301 -22.37 5.06 0.46
C ASP A 301 -20.89 4.76 0.17
N ARG A 302 -20.00 5.61 0.72
CA ARG A 302 -18.54 5.46 0.59
C ARG A 302 -18.00 4.15 1.17
N LYS A 303 -18.71 3.53 2.12
CA LYS A 303 -18.34 2.24 2.72
C LYS A 303 -18.60 1.07 1.76
N ASN A 304 -19.47 1.26 0.78
CA ASN A 304 -19.83 0.30 -0.27
C ASN A 304 -19.27 0.68 -1.65
N ALA A 305 -18.44 1.73 -1.74
CA ALA A 305 -17.99 2.32 -3.01
C ALA A 305 -16.83 1.60 -3.72
N LYS A 306 -16.15 0.64 -3.07
CA LYS A 306 -14.97 -0.06 -3.65
C LYS A 306 -15.38 -1.12 -4.67
N THR A 307 -14.52 -1.37 -5.66
CA THR A 307 -14.71 -2.37 -6.73
C THR A 307 -15.11 -3.75 -6.22
N LYS A 308 -14.56 -4.18 -5.07
CA LYS A 308 -14.95 -5.44 -4.42
C LYS A 308 -16.46 -5.55 -4.16
N TYR A 309 -17.13 -4.47 -3.79
CA TYR A 309 -18.56 -4.48 -3.55
C TYR A 309 -19.36 -4.34 -4.86
N THR A 310 -18.83 -3.60 -5.84
CA THR A 310 -19.43 -3.54 -7.18
C THR A 310 -19.48 -4.93 -7.80
N LEU A 311 -18.37 -5.67 -7.77
CA LEU A 311 -18.29 -7.05 -8.28
C LEU A 311 -19.25 -8.00 -7.57
N GLU A 312 -19.31 -7.95 -6.23
CA GLU A 312 -20.26 -8.76 -5.47
C GLU A 312 -21.71 -8.30 -5.64
N ARG A 313 -21.97 -7.12 -6.19
CA ARG A 313 -23.35 -6.66 -6.46
C ARG A 313 -23.83 -7.10 -7.83
N VAL A 314 -22.98 -6.99 -8.85
CA VAL A 314 -23.35 -7.20 -10.27
C VAL A 314 -22.97 -8.59 -10.80
N GLY A 315 -22.09 -9.31 -10.09
CA GLY A 315 -21.51 -10.58 -10.52
C GLY A 315 -20.23 -10.40 -11.36
N ILE A 316 -19.34 -11.38 -11.26
CA ILE A 316 -18.04 -11.36 -11.96
C ILE A 316 -18.24 -11.34 -13.47
N ASP A 317 -19.11 -12.20 -14.01
CA ASP A 317 -19.33 -12.33 -15.45
C ASP A 317 -19.90 -11.03 -16.05
N THR A 318 -20.92 -10.44 -15.41
CA THR A 318 -21.49 -9.16 -15.84
C THR A 318 -20.45 -8.03 -15.88
N PHE A 319 -19.56 -7.97 -14.88
CA PHE A 319 -18.50 -6.96 -14.86
C PHE A 319 -17.45 -7.24 -15.93
N LYS A 320 -17.06 -8.50 -16.13
CA LYS A 320 -16.12 -8.93 -17.18
C LYS A 320 -16.65 -8.56 -18.57
N GLU A 321 -17.92 -8.85 -18.86
CA GLU A 321 -18.55 -8.53 -20.15
C GLU A 321 -18.55 -7.02 -20.46
N GLU A 322 -18.81 -6.17 -19.47
CA GLU A 322 -18.75 -4.72 -19.66
C GLU A 322 -17.32 -4.22 -19.90
N VAL A 323 -16.34 -4.80 -19.20
CA VAL A 323 -14.91 -4.50 -19.44
C VAL A 323 -14.50 -4.91 -20.84
N GLU A 324 -14.86 -6.12 -21.29
CA GLU A 324 -14.64 -6.60 -22.65
C GLU A 324 -15.25 -5.65 -23.70
N ARG A 325 -16.51 -5.23 -23.50
CA ARG A 325 -17.21 -4.30 -24.38
C ARG A 325 -16.49 -2.95 -24.49
N ARG A 326 -16.02 -2.39 -23.38
CA ARG A 326 -15.31 -1.10 -23.36
C ARG A 326 -13.90 -1.18 -23.93
N ALA A 327 -13.19 -2.27 -23.65
CA ALA A 327 -11.83 -2.48 -24.14
C ALA A 327 -11.78 -2.91 -25.61
N GLY A 328 -12.91 -3.39 -26.16
CA GLY A 328 -12.98 -3.91 -27.53
C GLY A 328 -12.27 -5.26 -27.70
N ILE A 329 -12.22 -6.08 -26.65
CA ILE A 329 -11.56 -7.39 -26.64
C ILE A 329 -12.46 -8.47 -26.05
N LYS A 330 -12.04 -9.72 -26.18
CA LYS A 330 -12.51 -10.84 -25.35
C LYS A 330 -11.33 -11.40 -24.58
N PHE A 331 -11.49 -11.64 -23.28
CA PHE A 331 -10.40 -12.24 -22.50
C PHE A 331 -10.21 -13.69 -22.89
N GLU A 332 -8.96 -14.08 -23.11
CA GLU A 332 -8.57 -15.48 -23.28
C GLU A 332 -8.63 -16.23 -21.94
N PRO A 333 -8.58 -17.57 -21.95
CA PRO A 333 -8.40 -18.36 -20.74
C PRO A 333 -7.16 -17.91 -19.95
N ILE A 334 -7.24 -17.98 -18.62
CA ILE A 334 -6.08 -17.73 -17.75
C ILE A 334 -4.92 -18.63 -18.17
N ARG A 335 -3.75 -18.02 -18.34
CA ARG A 335 -2.50 -18.76 -18.52
C ARG A 335 -1.96 -19.22 -17.15
N PRO A 336 -1.33 -20.39 -17.04
CA PRO A 336 -0.87 -20.90 -15.74
C PRO A 336 0.11 -19.96 -15.03
N TYR A 337 -0.05 -19.81 -13.72
CA TYR A 337 0.89 -19.12 -12.84
C TYR A 337 0.80 -19.69 -11.42
N GLU A 338 1.85 -19.52 -10.63
CA GLU A 338 1.89 -19.92 -9.23
C GLU A 338 2.64 -18.87 -8.41
N PHE A 339 2.32 -18.71 -7.13
CA PHE A 339 3.11 -17.91 -6.20
C PHE A 339 3.71 -18.76 -5.09
N THR A 340 4.97 -18.52 -4.75
CA THR A 340 5.73 -19.27 -3.73
C THR A 340 6.20 -18.45 -2.53
N GLY A 341 6.28 -17.11 -2.62
CA GLY A 341 6.43 -16.24 -1.45
C GLY A 341 5.89 -14.81 -1.64
N ARG A 342 5.84 -14.07 -0.52
CA ARG A 342 5.57 -12.62 -0.49
C ARG A 342 6.68 -11.81 0.18
N GLY A 343 7.68 -12.48 0.76
CA GLY A 343 8.82 -11.83 1.41
C GLY A 343 9.73 -11.15 0.39
N ASP A 344 10.49 -10.18 0.87
CA ASP A 344 11.60 -9.64 0.09
C ASP A 344 12.80 -10.59 0.15
N ARG A 345 13.70 -10.48 -0.84
CA ARG A 345 14.98 -11.21 -0.84
C ARG A 345 16.03 -10.37 -0.12
N ILE A 346 16.06 -10.44 1.23
CA ILE A 346 16.98 -9.68 2.09
C ILE A 346 18.44 -10.04 1.76
N GLY A 347 19.33 -9.03 1.78
CA GLY A 347 20.75 -9.20 1.46
C GLY A 347 21.05 -9.12 -0.04
N TRP A 348 22.19 -9.68 -0.43
CA TRP A 348 22.68 -9.64 -1.81
C TRP A 348 22.05 -10.71 -2.69
N VAL A 349 21.56 -10.29 -3.85
CA VAL A 349 21.16 -11.20 -4.94
C VAL A 349 21.78 -10.75 -6.25
N LYS A 350 22.09 -11.70 -7.13
CA LYS A 350 22.59 -11.42 -8.46
C LYS A 350 21.42 -11.02 -9.38
N GLY A 351 21.61 -9.95 -10.14
CA GLY A 351 20.70 -9.49 -11.21
C GLY A 351 21.30 -9.75 -12.60
N ILE A 352 20.89 -8.95 -13.58
CA ILE A 352 21.41 -8.98 -14.96
C ILE A 352 22.75 -8.23 -15.09
N ASP A 353 23.49 -8.46 -16.18
CA ASP A 353 24.68 -7.69 -16.58
C ASP A 353 25.79 -7.54 -15.50
N ASN A 354 26.04 -8.62 -14.75
CA ASN A 354 26.95 -8.65 -13.60
C ASN A 354 26.63 -7.61 -12.49
N ASN A 355 25.39 -7.14 -12.44
CA ASN A 355 24.90 -6.31 -11.35
C ASN A 355 24.34 -7.15 -10.22
N TRP A 356 24.30 -6.53 -9.04
CA TRP A 356 23.80 -7.10 -7.81
C TRP A 356 22.76 -6.17 -7.19
N HIS A 357 21.87 -6.73 -6.38
CA HIS A 357 20.85 -5.99 -5.65
C HIS A 357 21.01 -6.30 -4.17
N LEU A 358 21.17 -5.25 -3.34
CA LEU A 358 21.20 -5.38 -1.88
C LEU A 358 19.88 -4.92 -1.32
N THR A 359 19.06 -5.84 -0.82
CA THR A 359 17.84 -5.49 -0.09
C THR A 359 18.15 -5.29 1.38
N LEU A 360 17.82 -4.11 1.90
CA LEU A 360 18.00 -3.71 3.29
C LEU A 360 16.67 -3.85 4.03
N PHE A 361 16.65 -4.66 5.09
CA PHE A 361 15.52 -4.70 6.00
C PHE A 361 15.44 -3.38 6.76
N ILE A 362 14.28 -2.73 6.72
CA ILE A 362 14.01 -1.49 7.45
C ILE A 362 12.74 -1.71 8.26
N GLU A 363 12.88 -1.83 9.57
CA GLU A 363 11.75 -2.09 10.46
C GLU A 363 10.67 -1.01 10.29
N ASN A 364 9.47 -1.44 9.90
CA ASN A 364 8.35 -0.59 9.53
C ASN A 364 8.62 0.44 8.41
N GLY A 365 9.69 0.29 7.64
CA GLY A 365 10.11 1.29 6.66
C GLY A 365 10.37 2.68 7.24
N ARG A 366 10.67 2.79 8.54
CA ARG A 366 10.97 4.06 9.19
C ARG A 366 12.46 4.36 9.09
N ILE A 367 12.80 5.35 8.28
CA ILE A 367 14.18 5.82 8.10
C ILE A 367 14.38 7.07 8.93
N LEU A 368 15.18 6.92 9.98
CA LEU A 368 15.63 7.96 10.89
C LEU A 368 17.00 7.51 11.43
N ASP A 369 17.81 8.45 11.91
CA ASP A 369 19.01 8.10 12.66
C ASP A 369 18.63 7.77 14.11
N TYR A 370 18.97 6.55 14.53
CA TYR A 370 18.82 6.09 15.91
C TYR A 370 20.20 6.01 16.58
N PRO A 371 20.28 6.07 17.92
CA PRO A 371 21.53 5.81 18.63
C PRO A 371 22.16 4.48 18.20
N GLY A 372 23.39 4.54 17.68
CA GLY A 372 24.13 3.37 17.16
C GLY A 372 23.62 2.78 15.84
N ARG A 373 22.57 3.36 15.22
CA ARG A 373 22.01 2.94 13.93
C ARG A 373 21.61 4.18 13.09
N PRO A 374 22.58 4.93 12.55
CA PRO A 374 22.31 6.11 11.72
C PRO A 374 21.81 5.72 10.30
N LEU A 375 20.62 5.11 10.23
CA LEU A 375 20.05 4.54 9.00
C LEU A 375 19.89 5.59 7.89
N LYS A 376 19.41 6.79 8.24
CA LYS A 376 19.13 7.87 7.30
C LYS A 376 20.44 8.39 6.71
N THR A 377 21.42 8.67 7.56
CA THR A 377 22.77 9.07 7.15
C THR A 377 23.42 7.99 6.28
N GLY A 378 23.33 6.70 6.65
CA GLY A 378 23.91 5.61 5.87
C GLY A 378 23.34 5.50 4.46
N LEU A 379 22.02 5.62 4.32
CA LEU A 379 21.36 5.62 3.01
C LEU A 379 21.75 6.86 2.18
N LEU A 380 21.92 8.02 2.81
CA LEU A 380 22.42 9.21 2.15
C LEU A 380 23.85 9.03 1.62
N GLU A 381 24.76 8.42 2.40
CA GLU A 381 26.13 8.12 1.96
C GLU A 381 26.16 7.11 0.80
N ILE A 382 25.31 6.08 0.85
CA ILE A 382 25.15 5.14 -0.28
C ILE A 382 24.64 5.90 -1.52
N ALA A 383 23.65 6.78 -1.37
CA ALA A 383 23.10 7.57 -2.48
C ALA A 383 24.13 8.53 -3.11
N LYS A 384 25.18 8.94 -2.38
CA LYS A 384 26.27 9.76 -2.94
C LYS A 384 27.16 8.97 -3.90
N ILE A 385 27.33 7.67 -3.67
CA ILE A 385 28.24 6.81 -4.46
C ILE A 385 27.52 5.92 -5.48
N HIS A 386 26.25 5.58 -5.22
CA HIS A 386 25.48 4.65 -6.05
C HIS A 386 25.17 5.22 -7.43
N LYS A 387 25.21 4.37 -8.45
CA LYS A 387 25.01 4.74 -9.87
C LYS A 387 23.78 4.12 -10.51
N GLY A 388 23.21 3.08 -9.88
CA GLY A 388 21.90 2.56 -10.25
C GLY A 388 20.78 3.32 -9.53
N ASP A 389 19.70 2.62 -9.22
CA ASP A 389 18.54 3.18 -8.53
C ASP A 389 18.32 2.51 -7.18
N PHE A 390 17.42 3.10 -6.38
CA PHE A 390 16.80 2.41 -5.26
C PHE A 390 15.40 1.93 -5.63
N ARG A 391 14.95 0.84 -5.00
CA ARG A 391 13.57 0.34 -5.16
C ARG A 391 12.93 0.18 -3.79
N ILE A 392 11.86 0.93 -3.54
CA ILE A 392 11.04 0.79 -2.32
C ILE A 392 10.16 -0.45 -2.51
N THR A 393 10.21 -1.41 -1.58
CA THR A 393 9.45 -2.66 -1.69
C THR A 393 8.04 -2.52 -1.13
N ALA A 394 7.17 -3.46 -1.50
CA ALA A 394 5.83 -3.54 -0.95
C ALA A 394 5.80 -4.03 0.52
N ASN A 395 6.95 -4.47 1.07
CA ASN A 395 7.13 -4.84 2.48
C ASN A 395 7.85 -3.74 3.29
N GLN A 396 7.90 -2.51 2.75
CA GLN A 396 8.46 -1.33 3.44
C GLN A 396 9.99 -1.33 3.56
N ASN A 397 10.68 -2.15 2.76
CA ASN A 397 12.14 -2.20 2.71
C ASN A 397 12.68 -1.38 1.52
N LEU A 398 14.01 -1.33 1.40
CA LEU A 398 14.70 -0.63 0.31
C LEU A 398 15.73 -1.53 -0.35
N ILE A 399 15.73 -1.56 -1.68
CA ILE A 399 16.72 -2.26 -2.49
C ILE A 399 17.71 -1.24 -3.05
N ILE A 400 19.00 -1.46 -2.85
CA ILE A 400 20.07 -0.81 -3.60
C ILE A 400 20.30 -1.62 -4.88
N ALA A 401 19.68 -1.19 -5.98
CA ALA A 401 19.58 -1.99 -7.21
C ALA A 401 20.64 -1.58 -8.24
N GLY A 402 21.12 -2.54 -9.02
CA GLY A 402 22.10 -2.30 -10.08
C GLY A 402 23.51 -1.99 -9.55
N VAL A 403 23.96 -2.64 -8.47
CA VAL A 403 25.31 -2.44 -7.93
C VAL A 403 26.30 -3.31 -8.72
N PRO A 404 27.29 -2.71 -9.41
CA PRO A 404 28.34 -3.50 -10.04
C PRO A 404 29.10 -4.32 -9.00
N GLU A 405 29.55 -5.52 -9.37
CA GLU A 405 30.27 -6.41 -8.45
C GLU A 405 31.44 -5.74 -7.74
N SER A 406 32.19 -4.87 -8.44
CA SER A 406 33.33 -4.11 -7.90
C SER A 406 32.95 -3.08 -6.82
N GLN A 407 31.67 -2.71 -6.69
CA GLN A 407 31.17 -1.77 -5.69
C GLN A 407 30.52 -2.44 -4.48
N LYS A 408 30.29 -3.77 -4.52
CA LYS A 408 29.60 -4.50 -3.44
C LYS A 408 30.23 -4.26 -2.07
N ALA A 409 31.55 -4.42 -1.96
CA ALA A 409 32.27 -4.26 -0.69
C ALA A 409 32.12 -2.85 -0.10
N LYS A 410 32.12 -1.82 -0.95
CA LYS A 410 31.98 -0.42 -0.52
C LYS A 410 30.56 -0.11 -0.04
N VAL A 411 29.55 -0.55 -0.80
CA VAL A 411 28.13 -0.39 -0.44
C VAL A 411 27.80 -1.16 0.83
N GLU A 412 28.26 -2.41 0.94
CA GLU A 412 28.06 -3.24 2.12
C GLU A 412 28.74 -2.65 3.35
N LYS A 413 29.96 -2.13 3.23
CA LYS A 413 30.63 -1.45 4.33
C LYS A 413 29.79 -0.28 4.86
N LEU A 414 29.31 0.60 3.98
CA LEU A 414 28.44 1.72 4.39
C LEU A 414 27.16 1.22 5.06
N ALA A 415 26.52 0.18 4.49
CA ALA A 415 25.30 -0.37 5.03
C ALA A 415 25.51 -0.99 6.43
N ARG A 416 26.59 -1.74 6.64
CA ARG A 416 26.94 -2.33 7.94
C ARG A 416 27.32 -1.27 8.97
N ASP A 417 28.20 -0.33 8.61
CA ASP A 417 28.68 0.72 9.52
C ASP A 417 27.53 1.60 10.07
N HIS A 418 26.43 1.71 9.32
CA HIS A 418 25.26 2.51 9.71
C HIS A 418 24.09 1.67 10.26
N GLY A 419 24.27 0.35 10.46
CA GLY A 419 23.26 -0.54 11.04
C GLY A 419 22.11 -0.93 10.11
N LEU A 420 22.25 -0.72 8.80
CA LEU A 420 21.25 -1.09 7.77
C LEU A 420 21.25 -2.60 7.45
N MET A 421 22.29 -3.32 7.87
CA MET A 421 22.45 -4.77 7.69
C MET A 421 22.58 -5.52 9.02
N ASN A 422 22.00 -4.97 10.10
CA ASN A 422 21.88 -5.73 11.34
C ASN A 422 21.04 -6.99 11.06
N ALA A 423 21.56 -8.15 11.44
CA ALA A 423 20.85 -9.41 11.25
C ALA A 423 19.55 -9.39 12.07
N VAL A 424 18.47 -9.86 11.44
CA VAL A 424 17.16 -10.03 12.05
C VAL A 424 16.67 -11.44 11.75
N LYS A 425 15.73 -11.96 12.54
CA LYS A 425 15.18 -13.30 12.31
C LYS A 425 14.14 -13.28 11.18
N PRO A 426 13.90 -14.43 10.50
CA PRO A 426 12.90 -14.54 9.44
C PRO A 426 11.51 -14.04 9.85
N GLN A 427 11.11 -14.25 11.11
CA GLN A 427 9.85 -13.75 11.65
C GLN A 427 9.71 -12.23 11.50
N ARG A 428 10.76 -11.46 11.80
CA ARG A 428 10.75 -9.99 11.69
C ARG A 428 10.76 -9.51 10.26
N GLU A 429 11.51 -10.16 9.38
CA GLU A 429 11.51 -9.86 7.93
C GLU A 429 10.11 -10.05 7.31
N ASN A 430 9.32 -10.98 7.85
CA ASN A 430 7.96 -11.28 7.40
C ASN A 430 6.87 -10.61 8.26
N SER A 431 7.25 -9.63 9.07
CA SER A 431 6.34 -8.84 9.90
C SER A 431 6.16 -7.42 9.38
N MET A 432 4.95 -6.87 9.45
CA MET A 432 4.68 -5.51 8.97
C MET A 432 3.57 -4.80 9.75
N ALA A 433 3.74 -3.50 9.98
CA ALA A 433 2.69 -2.66 10.54
C ALA A 433 2.39 -1.41 9.69
N CYS A 434 1.20 -0.84 9.89
CA CYS A 434 0.90 0.50 9.40
C CYS A 434 1.40 1.57 10.39
N VAL A 435 1.52 2.83 9.94
CA VAL A 435 1.91 3.96 10.77
C VAL A 435 1.12 4.04 12.08
N SER A 436 -0.22 4.05 12.01
CA SER A 436 -1.06 4.24 13.19
C SER A 436 -0.75 5.54 13.96
N PHE A 437 -0.72 5.51 15.28
CA PHE A 437 -0.26 6.63 16.09
C PHE A 437 1.21 7.00 15.83
N PRO A 438 1.61 8.26 16.07
CA PRO A 438 0.80 9.36 16.59
C PRO A 438 0.05 10.15 15.51
N THR A 439 0.36 9.93 14.22
CA THR A 439 -0.09 10.84 13.15
C THR A 439 -1.41 10.42 12.48
N CYS A 440 -1.76 9.12 12.49
CA CYS A 440 -2.98 8.65 11.84
C CYS A 440 -4.23 9.13 12.61
N PRO A 441 -5.13 9.91 12.00
CA PRO A 441 -6.34 10.38 12.67
C PRO A 441 -7.38 9.27 12.88
N LEU A 442 -7.18 8.09 12.26
CA LEU A 442 -8.10 6.95 12.30
C LEU A 442 -7.61 5.81 13.21
N ALA A 443 -6.42 5.95 13.81
CA ALA A 443 -5.85 4.90 14.65
C ALA A 443 -6.69 4.68 15.92
N MET A 444 -6.95 3.41 16.23
CA MET A 444 -7.63 2.94 17.44
C MET A 444 -6.65 2.31 18.43
N ALA A 445 -5.64 1.59 17.93
CA ALA A 445 -4.55 0.99 18.69
C ALA A 445 -3.19 1.30 18.03
N GLU A 446 -2.09 1.11 18.76
CA GLU A 446 -0.74 1.18 18.20
C GLU A 446 -0.55 0.13 17.08
N ALA A 447 0.42 0.37 16.20
CA ALA A 447 0.83 -0.65 15.23
C ALA A 447 2.34 -0.56 14.97
N GLU A 448 2.81 0.47 14.29
CA GLU A 448 4.24 0.67 14.02
C GLU A 448 5.08 0.73 15.30
N ARG A 449 4.63 1.50 16.32
CA ARG A 449 5.34 1.60 17.61
C ARG A 449 5.21 0.37 18.50
N PHE A 450 4.25 -0.51 18.19
CA PHE A 450 3.99 -1.75 18.93
C PHE A 450 4.73 -2.95 18.33
N LEU A 451 4.90 -2.98 17.01
CA LEU A 451 5.42 -4.14 16.30
C LEU A 451 6.81 -4.62 16.76
N PRO A 452 7.81 -3.75 17.03
CA PRO A 452 9.16 -4.22 17.35
C PRO A 452 9.19 -5.10 18.59
N SER A 453 8.61 -4.63 19.70
CA SER A 453 8.58 -5.37 20.97
C SER A 453 7.63 -6.57 20.95
N PHE A 454 6.53 -6.48 20.19
CA PHE A 454 5.65 -7.63 19.98
C PHE A 454 6.37 -8.74 19.19
N THR A 455 7.15 -8.37 18.18
CA THR A 455 7.92 -9.31 17.37
C THR A 455 9.03 -9.98 18.20
N ASP A 456 9.71 -9.24 19.10
CA ASP A 456 10.68 -9.82 20.05
C ASP A 456 10.04 -11.00 20.83
N LYS A 457 8.83 -10.79 21.34
CA LYS A 457 8.12 -11.80 22.15
C LYS A 457 7.66 -13.00 21.31
N VAL A 458 7.23 -12.78 20.07
CA VAL A 458 6.88 -13.87 19.14
C VAL A 458 8.11 -14.67 18.73
N GLU A 459 9.24 -14.02 18.49
CA GLU A 459 10.52 -14.69 18.23
C GLU A 459 10.96 -15.56 19.41
N SER A 460 10.81 -15.08 20.66
CA SER A 460 11.07 -15.89 21.86
C SER A 460 10.13 -17.10 21.97
N ILE A 461 8.88 -16.98 21.52
CA ILE A 461 7.94 -18.12 21.46
C ILE A 461 8.40 -19.15 20.41
N LEU A 462 8.83 -18.70 19.22
CA LEU A 462 9.36 -19.60 18.19
C LEU A 462 10.62 -20.34 18.67
N GLU A 463 11.52 -19.63 19.35
CA GLU A 463 12.70 -20.22 20.01
C GLU A 463 12.31 -21.26 21.07
N LYS A 464 11.37 -20.90 21.96
CA LYS A 464 10.85 -21.80 23.01
C LYS A 464 10.33 -23.13 22.43
N HIS A 465 9.70 -23.09 21.25
CA HIS A 465 9.17 -24.27 20.58
C HIS A 465 10.11 -24.90 19.54
N GLY A 466 11.39 -24.49 19.52
CA GLY A 466 12.44 -25.14 18.74
C GLY A 466 12.38 -24.89 17.23
N ILE A 467 11.73 -23.80 16.79
CA ILE A 467 11.59 -23.42 15.37
C ILE A 467 11.99 -21.95 15.10
N PRO A 468 13.18 -21.49 15.54
CA PRO A 468 13.57 -20.08 15.42
C PRO A 468 13.79 -19.60 13.98
N GLU A 469 14.07 -20.51 13.05
CA GLU A 469 14.28 -20.23 11.63
C GLU A 469 12.96 -20.18 10.82
N GLU A 470 11.85 -20.58 11.45
CA GLU A 470 10.53 -20.47 10.83
C GLU A 470 9.97 -19.05 10.93
N HIS A 471 8.97 -18.78 10.11
CA HIS A 471 8.21 -17.54 10.18
C HIS A 471 6.72 -17.77 9.97
N ILE A 472 5.97 -16.85 10.56
CA ILE A 472 4.54 -16.64 10.39
C ILE A 472 4.39 -15.26 9.76
N VAL A 473 3.68 -15.14 8.64
CA VAL A 473 3.38 -13.80 8.08
C VAL A 473 2.47 -13.06 9.06
N MET A 474 3.06 -12.15 9.82
CA MET A 474 2.43 -11.47 10.95
C MET A 474 2.25 -9.99 10.65
N ARG A 475 1.03 -9.47 10.79
CA ARG A 475 0.76 -8.08 10.38
C ARG A 475 -0.16 -7.36 11.36
N VAL A 476 0.18 -6.11 11.66
CA VAL A 476 -0.57 -5.27 12.60
C VAL A 476 -1.14 -4.03 11.87
N THR A 477 -2.43 -3.78 12.05
CA THR A 477 -3.08 -2.56 11.56
C THR A 477 -3.80 -1.88 12.73
N GLY A 478 -3.58 -0.59 12.95
CA GLY A 478 -4.12 0.10 14.12
C GLY A 478 -5.63 0.38 14.09
N CYS A 479 -6.31 0.07 12.98
CA CYS A 479 -7.76 0.19 12.80
C CYS A 479 -8.22 -0.73 11.64
N PRO A 480 -9.54 -0.95 11.42
CA PRO A 480 -10.07 -1.90 10.44
C PRO A 480 -9.95 -1.46 8.97
N ASN A 481 -9.37 -0.28 8.69
CA ASN A 481 -9.05 0.14 7.32
C ASN A 481 -8.06 -0.81 6.60
N GLY A 482 -7.30 -1.62 7.36
CA GLY A 482 -6.44 -2.67 6.81
C GLY A 482 -5.17 -2.18 6.14
N CYS A 483 -4.63 -1.01 6.54
CA CYS A 483 -3.42 -0.44 5.93
C CYS A 483 -2.20 -1.36 6.08
N GLY A 484 -2.07 -2.07 7.20
CA GLY A 484 -0.99 -3.03 7.43
C GLY A 484 -1.16 -4.36 6.70
N ARG A 485 -2.22 -4.52 5.88
CA ARG A 485 -2.57 -5.77 5.17
C ARG A 485 -2.74 -7.00 6.07
N ALA A 486 -3.21 -6.79 7.31
CA ALA A 486 -3.51 -7.85 8.29
C ALA A 486 -4.55 -8.86 7.80
N MET A 487 -5.49 -8.44 6.94
CA MET A 487 -6.49 -9.32 6.33
C MET A 487 -5.95 -10.20 5.18
N LEU A 488 -4.64 -10.35 5.08
CA LEU A 488 -3.94 -11.34 4.24
C LEU A 488 -2.79 -12.01 5.02
N ALA A 489 -2.76 -11.87 6.34
CA ALA A 489 -1.71 -12.44 7.19
C ALA A 489 -2.08 -13.85 7.65
N GLU A 490 -1.09 -14.66 7.99
CA GLU A 490 -1.32 -15.90 8.73
C GLU A 490 -1.75 -15.58 10.17
N LEU A 491 -1.13 -14.54 10.77
CA LEU A 491 -1.51 -13.93 12.05
C LEU A 491 -1.74 -12.42 11.87
N GLY A 492 -3.00 -12.00 11.86
CA GLY A 492 -3.40 -10.60 11.68
C GLY A 492 -3.92 -9.96 12.97
N LEU A 493 -3.39 -8.80 13.35
CA LEU A 493 -3.90 -7.99 14.47
C LEU A 493 -4.56 -6.72 13.93
N VAL A 494 -5.85 -6.53 14.25
CA VAL A 494 -6.63 -5.36 13.84
C VAL A 494 -7.04 -4.57 15.08
N GLY A 495 -6.47 -3.39 15.25
CA GLY A 495 -6.69 -2.50 16.39
C GLY A 495 -8.16 -2.14 16.56
N LYS A 496 -8.64 -2.20 17.80
CA LYS A 496 -10.02 -1.92 18.18
C LYS A 496 -10.14 -0.84 19.25
N ALA A 497 -9.18 -0.77 20.17
CA ALA A 497 -9.05 0.25 21.22
C ALA A 497 -7.59 0.33 21.69
N PRO A 498 -7.19 1.33 22.51
CA PRO A 498 -5.84 1.39 23.05
C PRO A 498 -5.41 0.07 23.70
N GLY A 499 -4.31 -0.52 23.22
CA GLY A 499 -3.78 -1.80 23.70
C GLY A 499 -4.61 -3.04 23.37
N ARG A 500 -5.65 -2.95 22.53
CA ARG A 500 -6.57 -4.06 22.21
C ARG A 500 -6.75 -4.29 20.71
N TYR A 501 -6.75 -5.57 20.33
CA TYR A 501 -6.81 -6.01 18.94
C TYR A 501 -7.81 -7.16 18.75
N ASN A 502 -8.43 -7.20 17.57
CA ASN A 502 -9.00 -8.43 17.06
C ASN A 502 -7.86 -9.26 16.44
N VAL A 503 -7.78 -10.53 16.80
CA VAL A 503 -6.83 -11.49 16.24
C VAL A 503 -7.52 -12.29 15.14
N HIS A 504 -6.87 -12.35 13.99
CA HIS A 504 -7.31 -13.09 12.82
C HIS A 504 -6.28 -14.17 12.47
N LEU A 505 -6.77 -15.37 12.15
CA LEU A 505 -5.96 -16.54 11.82
C LEU A 505 -6.43 -17.17 10.50
N GLY A 506 -5.58 -17.99 9.89
CA GLY A 506 -5.96 -18.84 8.76
C GLY A 506 -5.77 -18.20 7.38
N GLY A 507 -5.00 -17.11 7.27
CA GLY A 507 -4.40 -16.74 5.98
C GLY A 507 -3.34 -17.77 5.57
N ASN A 508 -2.53 -17.48 4.55
CA ASN A 508 -1.43 -18.35 4.14
C ASN A 508 -0.19 -17.53 3.76
N ARG A 509 0.97 -18.19 3.59
CA ARG A 509 2.22 -17.53 3.20
C ARG A 509 2.09 -16.72 1.92
N MET A 510 1.19 -17.14 1.02
CA MET A 510 0.98 -16.54 -0.29
C MET A 510 0.03 -15.36 -0.35
N GLY A 511 -0.73 -15.10 0.71
CA GLY A 511 -1.68 -14.00 0.74
C GLY A 511 -2.86 -14.20 -0.20
N THR A 512 -3.26 -15.44 -0.43
CA THR A 512 -4.40 -15.80 -1.30
C THR A 512 -5.67 -16.13 -0.51
N ARG A 513 -5.59 -16.20 0.82
CA ARG A 513 -6.73 -16.47 1.72
C ARG A 513 -6.90 -15.38 2.78
N ILE A 514 -8.14 -14.98 3.01
CA ILE A 514 -8.50 -14.02 4.06
C ILE A 514 -8.51 -14.75 5.42
N PRO A 515 -7.85 -14.23 6.47
CA PRO A 515 -7.91 -14.82 7.80
C PRO A 515 -9.22 -14.47 8.50
N ARG A 516 -9.83 -15.46 9.16
CA ARG A 516 -11.05 -15.31 9.96
C ARG A 516 -10.72 -14.76 11.34
N MET A 517 -11.62 -13.98 11.92
CA MET A 517 -11.46 -13.50 13.30
C MET A 517 -11.50 -14.69 14.26
N TYR A 518 -10.43 -14.88 15.04
CA TYR A 518 -10.28 -15.93 16.03
C TYR A 518 -10.69 -15.46 17.42
N ARG A 519 -10.20 -14.28 17.84
CA ARG A 519 -10.55 -13.65 19.13
C ARG A 519 -10.75 -12.15 18.95
N GLU A 520 -11.71 -11.60 19.67
CA GLU A 520 -12.09 -10.19 19.55
C GLU A 520 -11.64 -9.38 20.76
N ASN A 521 -11.11 -8.18 20.51
CA ASN A 521 -10.86 -7.15 21.54
C ASN A 521 -9.92 -7.55 22.69
N ILE A 522 -8.89 -8.35 22.41
CA ILE A 522 -7.99 -8.88 23.43
C ILE A 522 -6.69 -8.06 23.54
N THR A 523 -6.06 -8.13 24.72
CA THR A 523 -4.80 -7.45 25.03
C THR A 523 -3.59 -8.22 24.53
N GLU A 524 -2.42 -7.57 24.46
CA GLU A 524 -1.16 -8.22 24.07
C GLU A 524 -0.87 -9.51 24.86
N THR A 525 -1.07 -9.50 26.19
CA THR A 525 -0.83 -10.67 27.05
C THR A 525 -1.69 -11.87 26.64
N GLU A 526 -2.97 -11.64 26.36
CA GLU A 526 -3.90 -12.69 25.91
C GLU A 526 -3.56 -13.19 24.50
N ILE A 527 -3.07 -12.29 23.64
CA ILE A 527 -2.61 -12.63 22.30
C ILE A 527 -1.39 -13.55 22.39
N LEU A 528 -0.36 -13.16 23.15
CA LEU A 528 0.87 -13.94 23.29
C LEU A 528 0.62 -15.31 23.92
N ALA A 529 -0.29 -15.42 24.89
CA ALA A 529 -0.70 -16.71 25.45
C ALA A 529 -1.33 -17.62 24.37
N SER A 530 -2.17 -17.04 23.50
CA SER A 530 -2.76 -17.78 22.38
C SER A 530 -1.70 -18.17 21.34
N VAL A 531 -0.76 -17.28 21.02
CA VAL A 531 0.33 -17.56 20.07
C VAL A 531 1.25 -18.65 20.60
N ASP A 532 1.61 -18.62 21.90
CA ASP A 532 2.45 -19.63 22.54
C ASP A 532 1.85 -21.04 22.44
N GLU A 533 0.56 -21.18 22.76
CA GLU A 533 -0.16 -22.46 22.61
C GLU A 533 -0.17 -22.93 21.15
N LEU A 534 -0.59 -22.06 20.23
CA LEU A 534 -0.77 -22.42 18.82
C LEU A 534 0.54 -22.72 18.11
N VAL A 535 1.61 -21.97 18.40
CA VAL A 535 2.95 -22.25 17.88
C VAL A 535 3.48 -23.57 18.44
N GLY A 536 3.23 -23.87 19.72
CA GLY A 536 3.61 -25.14 20.32
C GLY A 536 2.93 -26.35 19.68
N ARG A 537 1.67 -26.20 19.26
CA ARG A 537 0.98 -27.21 18.45
C ARG A 537 1.53 -27.29 17.04
N TRP A 538 1.70 -26.15 16.36
CA TRP A 538 2.23 -26.10 14.99
C TRP A 538 3.61 -26.78 14.90
N ALA A 539 4.52 -26.50 15.82
CA ALA A 539 5.85 -27.11 15.84
C ALA A 539 5.83 -28.64 15.91
N LYS A 540 4.81 -29.23 16.56
CA LYS A 540 4.68 -30.68 16.79
C LYS A 540 3.82 -31.39 15.76
N GLU A 541 2.80 -30.72 15.24
CA GLU A 541 1.70 -31.33 14.47
C GLU A 541 1.72 -30.95 12.98
N ARG A 542 2.61 -30.04 12.57
CA ARG A 542 2.69 -29.59 11.17
C ARG A 542 3.16 -30.67 10.22
N GLU A 543 2.64 -30.63 9.01
CA GLU A 543 3.21 -31.38 7.89
C GLU A 543 4.52 -30.72 7.40
N ALA A 544 5.29 -31.45 6.60
CA ALA A 544 6.57 -30.95 6.07
C ALA A 544 6.35 -29.70 5.20
N GLY A 545 6.95 -28.58 5.61
CA GLY A 545 6.84 -27.30 4.89
C GLY A 545 5.53 -26.54 5.10
N GLU A 546 4.62 -27.05 5.94
CA GLU A 546 3.31 -26.43 6.18
C GLU A 546 3.45 -25.10 6.96
N GLY A 547 2.92 -24.01 6.38
CA GLY A 547 2.84 -22.70 7.03
C GLY A 547 1.83 -22.69 8.18
N PHE A 548 2.06 -21.83 9.17
CA PHE A 548 1.23 -21.72 10.37
C PHE A 548 -0.25 -21.44 10.04
N GLY A 549 -0.53 -20.61 9.03
CA GLY A 549 -1.89 -20.30 8.64
C GLY A 549 -2.64 -21.48 8.03
N ASP A 550 -1.98 -22.30 7.20
CA ASP A 550 -2.57 -23.53 6.66
C ASP A 550 -2.76 -24.59 7.76
N PHE A 551 -1.78 -24.73 8.66
CA PHE A 551 -1.90 -25.56 9.86
C PHE A 551 -3.13 -25.22 10.70
N THR A 552 -3.36 -23.94 10.99
CA THR A 552 -4.52 -23.52 11.82
C THR A 552 -5.86 -23.92 11.20
N VAL A 553 -5.93 -24.00 9.86
CA VAL A 553 -7.13 -24.47 9.14
C VAL A 553 -7.21 -25.99 9.19
N ARG A 554 -6.15 -26.70 8.80
CA ARG A 554 -6.11 -28.18 8.75
C ARG A 554 -6.37 -28.80 10.12
N ALA A 555 -5.80 -28.24 11.18
CA ALA A 555 -5.94 -28.72 12.55
C ALA A 555 -7.27 -28.32 13.22
N GLY A 556 -8.20 -27.69 12.48
CA GLY A 556 -9.52 -27.31 12.97
C GLY A 556 -9.52 -26.19 14.02
N ILE A 557 -8.43 -25.43 14.16
CA ILE A 557 -8.33 -24.29 15.09
C ILE A 557 -9.22 -23.14 14.60
N ILE A 558 -9.28 -22.91 13.29
CA ILE A 558 -10.12 -21.88 12.68
C ILE A 558 -10.70 -22.36 11.35
N ARG A 559 -11.97 -22.03 11.09
CA ARG A 559 -12.59 -22.29 9.77
C ARG A 559 -11.99 -21.36 8.70
N PRO A 560 -11.70 -21.85 7.49
CA PRO A 560 -11.22 -21.00 6.41
C PRO A 560 -12.32 -20.01 5.97
N VAL A 561 -11.92 -18.90 5.35
CA VAL A 561 -12.82 -18.00 4.61
C VAL A 561 -12.72 -18.39 3.14
N LEU A 562 -13.83 -18.86 2.56
CA LEU A 562 -13.91 -19.37 1.19
C LEU A 562 -14.66 -18.41 0.26
N ASP A 563 -15.69 -17.73 0.76
CA ASP A 563 -16.49 -16.75 0.02
C ASP A 563 -16.70 -15.50 0.89
N PRO A 564 -15.71 -14.59 0.97
CA PRO A 564 -15.68 -13.55 1.98
C PRO A 564 -16.89 -12.59 1.99
N ALA A 565 -17.64 -12.50 0.90
CA ALA A 565 -18.85 -11.69 0.86
C ALA A 565 -20.01 -12.28 1.69
N ARG A 566 -19.93 -13.57 2.04
CA ARG A 566 -20.95 -14.29 2.83
C ARG A 566 -20.38 -14.85 4.10
N ASP A 567 -19.26 -15.56 4.00
CA ASP A 567 -18.76 -16.38 5.10
C ASP A 567 -17.72 -15.66 5.96
N PHE A 568 -17.35 -14.41 5.67
CA PHE A 568 -16.29 -13.69 6.41
C PHE A 568 -16.61 -13.49 7.90
N TRP A 569 -17.89 -13.29 8.24
CA TRP A 569 -18.37 -12.99 9.59
C TRP A 569 -19.00 -14.20 10.31
N GLU A 570 -18.95 -15.38 9.70
CA GLU A 570 -19.50 -16.63 10.25
C GLU A 570 -18.66 -17.29 11.34
#